data_AF-A0A1B7WQ63-F1
#
_entry.id   AF-A0A1B7WQ63-F1
#
_cell.length_a   1.000
_cell.length_b   1.000
_cell.length_c   1.000
_cell.angle_alpha   90.00
_cell.angle_beta   90.00
_cell.angle_gamma   90.00
#
_symmetry.space_group_name_H-M   'P 1'
#
loop_
_entity.id
_entity.type
_entity.pdbx_description
1 polymer ?
#
loop_
_entity_poly.entity_id
_entity_poly.type
_entity_poly.pdbx_seq_one_letter_code
_entity_poly.pdbx_strand_id
1 'polypeptide(L)'
;LFFVLIYNSGSDIRVASDMKKQYKKLTESGYERIIGLRDIYPRSIIQKSKLQSELENVLPKGSIPINIVIAVMEVEAWFLAEYNHFLKIDPGLTPEQIQAMFGFNPQTDDMEQRPHPADDMKQIYNYVGKGYNKSEKQLNRLASHLDYEFIYMHLINSVPSLGEFVGYIDKFMISP
;
A
#
# COMPACT_ATOMS: atom_id res chain seq x y z
N LEU A 1 1.59 23.07 -10.40
CA LEU A 1 2.57 21.96 -10.50
C LEU A 1 2.72 21.40 -9.09
N PHE A 2 2.50 20.11 -8.90
CA PHE A 2 2.65 19.48 -7.59
C PHE A 2 4.09 19.01 -7.39
N PHE A 3 4.59 19.12 -6.15
CA PHE A 3 5.90 18.60 -5.77
C PHE A 3 5.71 17.49 -4.73
N VAL A 4 6.22 16.31 -5.02
CA VAL A 4 6.10 15.13 -4.15
C VAL A 4 7.49 14.61 -3.81
N LEU A 5 7.75 14.43 -2.52
CA LEU A 5 8.96 13.78 -2.01
C LEU A 5 8.62 12.39 -1.49
N ILE A 6 9.28 11.38 -2.06
CA ILE A 6 9.26 10.02 -1.53
C ILE A 6 10.44 9.86 -0.57
N TYR A 7 10.15 9.44 0.67
CA TYR A 7 11.16 9.25 1.71
C TYR A 7 11.14 7.79 2.20
N ASN A 8 12.26 7.08 2.03
CA ASN A 8 12.40 5.71 2.51
C ASN A 8 12.80 5.70 4.00
N SER A 9 11.91 5.20 4.87
CA SER A 9 12.18 5.09 6.32
C SER A 9 13.00 3.86 6.71
N GLY A 10 13.27 2.95 5.77
CA GLY A 10 14.04 1.72 5.95
C GLY A 10 13.32 0.58 6.67
N SER A 11 12.31 0.89 7.51
CA SER A 11 11.41 -0.10 8.12
C SER A 11 10.12 0.53 8.64
N ASP A 12 9.06 -0.27 8.83
CA ASP A 12 7.76 0.19 9.30
C ASP A 12 7.79 0.87 10.67
N ILE A 13 8.62 0.36 11.58
CA ILE A 13 8.76 0.91 12.94
C ILE A 13 9.38 2.32 12.92
N ARG A 14 10.08 2.69 11.85
CA ARG A 14 10.75 3.99 11.74
C ARG A 14 9.87 5.07 11.17
N VAL A 15 8.81 4.72 10.43
CA VAL A 15 7.93 5.67 9.72
C VAL A 15 7.47 6.81 10.62
N ALA A 16 6.83 6.50 11.75
CA ALA A 16 6.36 7.54 12.68
C ALA A 16 7.50 8.40 13.26
N SER A 17 8.64 7.77 13.57
CA SER A 17 9.79 8.49 14.15
C SER A 17 10.46 9.41 13.13
N ASP A 18 10.56 8.98 11.88
CA ASP A 18 11.16 9.76 10.81
C ASP A 18 10.22 10.90 10.38
N MET A 19 8.92 10.64 10.29
CA MET A 19 7.91 11.70 10.12
C MET A 19 8.00 12.76 11.22
N LYS A 20 8.10 12.36 12.49
CA LYS A 20 8.27 13.29 13.63
C LYS A 20 9.54 14.13 13.51
N LYS A 21 10.67 13.52 13.13
CA LYS A 21 11.96 14.22 12.96
C LYS A 21 11.93 15.21 11.79
N GLN A 22 11.30 14.81 10.68
CA GLN A 22 11.27 15.61 9.46
C GLN A 22 10.19 16.69 9.49
N TYR A 23 9.18 16.57 10.35
CA TYR A 23 8.00 17.46 10.38
C TYR A 23 8.36 18.94 10.25
N LYS A 24 9.16 19.46 11.20
CA LYS A 24 9.54 20.88 11.21
C LYS A 24 10.23 21.31 9.92
N LYS A 25 11.20 20.52 9.45
CA LYS A 25 11.96 20.82 8.23
C LYS A 25 11.06 20.82 7.00
N LEU A 26 10.17 19.84 6.86
CA LEU A 26 9.26 19.74 5.72
C LEU A 26 8.25 20.88 5.73
N THR A 27 7.68 21.23 6.89
CA THR A 27 6.83 22.41 7.02
C THR A 27 7.57 23.70 6.61
N GLU A 28 8.80 23.90 7.09
CA GLU A 28 9.62 25.06 6.74
C GLU A 28 10.04 25.07 5.26
N SER A 29 10.09 23.91 4.62
CA SER A 29 10.38 23.76 3.18
C SER A 29 9.14 23.95 2.30
N GLY A 30 7.99 24.28 2.88
CA GLY A 30 6.75 24.57 2.14
C GLY A 30 5.92 23.35 1.77
N TYR A 31 6.15 22.18 2.37
CA TYR A 31 5.24 21.04 2.18
C TYR A 31 3.93 21.28 2.95
N GLU A 32 2.82 20.92 2.33
CA GLU A 32 1.47 21.17 2.88
C GLU A 32 0.83 19.91 3.51
N ARG A 33 1.44 18.74 3.31
CA ARG A 33 0.95 17.47 3.85
C ARG A 33 2.08 16.47 3.98
N ILE A 34 2.03 15.64 5.03
CA ILE A 34 2.94 14.50 5.22
C ILE A 34 2.09 13.23 5.38
N ILE A 35 2.34 12.24 4.54
CA ILE A 35 1.63 10.95 4.57
C ILE A 35 2.68 9.87 4.85
N GLY A 36 2.47 9.12 5.92
CA GLY A 36 3.22 7.90 6.22
C GLY A 36 2.46 6.69 5.72
N LEU A 37 3.18 5.70 5.21
CA LEU A 37 2.65 4.40 4.85
C LEU A 37 3.48 3.35 5.56
N ARG A 38 2.82 2.38 6.19
CA ARG A 38 3.48 1.24 6.82
C ARG A 38 2.58 0.03 6.88
N ASP A 39 3.19 -1.13 6.99
CA ASP A 39 2.47 -2.38 7.19
C ASP A 39 2.10 -2.58 8.66
N ILE A 40 1.04 -3.37 8.90
CA ILE A 40 0.71 -3.87 10.24
C ILE A 40 1.53 -5.10 10.61
N TYR A 41 1.88 -5.95 9.64
CA TYR A 41 2.67 -7.16 9.88
C TYR A 41 3.98 -6.82 10.62
N PRO A 42 4.42 -7.64 11.59
CA PRO A 42 3.88 -8.94 12.01
C PRO A 42 2.74 -8.87 13.05
N ARG A 43 2.17 -7.68 13.30
CA ARG A 43 1.03 -7.56 14.22
C ARG A 43 -0.25 -8.08 13.55
N SER A 44 -1.17 -8.55 14.39
CA SER A 44 -2.49 -9.02 13.94
C SER A 44 -3.39 -7.84 13.55
N ILE A 45 -4.28 -8.04 12.57
CA ILE A 45 -5.32 -7.08 12.17
C ILE A 45 -6.17 -6.56 13.33
N ILE A 46 -6.42 -7.40 14.36
CA ILE A 46 -7.18 -7.01 15.57
C ILE A 46 -6.47 -5.88 16.33
N GLN A 47 -5.15 -5.77 16.18
CA GLN A 47 -4.35 -4.72 16.82
C GLN A 47 -4.30 -3.43 15.99
N LYS A 48 -4.90 -3.38 14.79
CA LYS A 48 -4.86 -2.22 13.88
C LYS A 48 -5.33 -0.94 14.56
N SER A 49 -6.50 -0.98 15.20
CA SER A 49 -7.07 0.21 15.88
C SER A 49 -6.17 0.72 17.01
N LYS A 50 -5.67 -0.19 17.85
CA LYS A 50 -4.72 0.15 18.91
C LYS A 50 -3.44 0.78 18.34
N LEU A 51 -2.87 0.18 17.30
CA LEU A 51 -1.67 0.69 16.65
C LEU A 51 -1.92 2.06 16.02
N GLN A 52 -3.06 2.26 15.36
CA GLN A 52 -3.45 3.55 14.78
C GLN A 52 -3.45 4.64 15.85
N SER A 53 -4.11 4.39 16.99
CA SER A 53 -4.12 5.34 18.11
C SER A 53 -2.73 5.58 18.71
N GLU A 54 -1.89 4.55 18.83
CA GLU A 54 -0.50 4.70 19.29
C GLU A 54 0.29 5.63 18.35
N LEU A 55 0.12 5.47 17.04
CA LEU A 55 0.80 6.27 16.02
C LEU A 55 0.31 7.71 16.03
N GLU A 56 -1.00 7.94 16.04
CA GLU A 56 -1.60 9.29 16.07
C GLU A 56 -1.15 10.09 17.30
N ASN A 57 -0.99 9.42 18.45
CA ASN A 57 -0.54 10.07 19.68
C ASN A 57 0.93 10.53 19.65
N VAL A 58 1.78 9.89 18.82
CA VAL A 58 3.20 10.28 18.73
C VAL A 58 3.50 11.29 17.62
N LEU A 59 2.57 11.46 16.68
CA LEU A 59 2.73 12.40 15.57
C LEU A 59 2.63 13.85 16.07
N PRO A 60 3.47 14.77 15.54
CA PRO A 60 3.35 16.19 15.84
C PRO A 60 1.97 16.74 15.49
N LYS A 61 1.45 17.63 16.32
CA LYS A 61 0.32 18.51 15.97
C LYS A 61 0.89 19.84 15.52
N GLY A 62 0.50 20.33 14.36
CA GLY A 62 1.03 21.59 13.83
C GLY A 62 0.25 22.12 12.64
N SER A 63 0.88 23.01 11.87
CA SER A 63 0.23 23.79 10.81
C SER A 63 -0.15 22.97 9.58
N ILE A 64 0.53 21.85 9.33
CA ILE A 64 0.24 20.98 8.20
C ILE A 64 -0.27 19.62 8.67
N PRO A 65 -1.26 19.03 7.98
CA PRO A 65 -1.76 17.69 8.27
C PRO A 65 -0.65 16.64 8.13
N ILE A 66 -0.63 15.72 9.09
CA ILE A 66 0.27 14.58 9.14
C ILE A 66 -0.54 13.34 9.51
N ASN A 67 -0.50 12.32 8.65
CA ASN A 67 -1.31 11.11 8.80
C ASN A 67 -0.45 9.87 8.51
N ILE A 68 -0.72 8.77 9.21
CA ILE A 68 -0.16 7.46 8.85
C ILE A 68 -1.31 6.56 8.40
N VAL A 69 -1.14 5.96 7.24
CA VAL A 69 -1.95 4.85 6.76
C VAL A 69 -1.27 3.54 7.12
N ILE A 70 -2.07 2.62 7.65
CA ILE A 70 -1.64 1.24 7.90
C ILE A 70 -2.18 0.36 6.76
N ALA A 71 -1.29 -0.09 5.88
CA ALA A 71 -1.59 -1.14 4.92
C ALA A 71 -1.89 -2.44 5.69
N VAL A 72 -3.05 -3.03 5.43
CA VAL A 72 -3.51 -4.19 6.18
C VAL A 72 -2.76 -5.43 5.73
N MET A 73 -2.20 -6.13 6.72
CA MET A 73 -1.16 -7.15 6.60
C MET A 73 0.11 -6.61 5.95
N GLU A 74 0.12 -6.44 4.62
CA GLU A 74 1.24 -5.89 3.85
C GLU A 74 0.69 -5.09 2.67
N VAL A 75 1.45 -4.13 2.14
CA VAL A 75 1.09 -3.41 0.89
C VAL A 75 0.82 -4.37 -0.28
N GLU A 76 1.39 -5.57 -0.27
CA GLU A 76 1.09 -6.61 -1.26
C GLU A 76 -0.39 -7.02 -1.30
N ALA A 77 -1.18 -6.82 -0.24
CA ALA A 77 -2.63 -7.01 -0.30
C ALA A 77 -3.28 -6.12 -1.37
N TRP A 78 -2.79 -4.89 -1.54
CA TRP A 78 -3.29 -3.98 -2.58
C TRP A 78 -2.93 -4.48 -3.98
N PHE A 79 -1.74 -5.06 -4.15
CA PHE A 79 -1.31 -5.61 -5.43
C PHE A 79 -2.03 -6.92 -5.77
N LEU A 80 -2.33 -7.76 -4.77
CA LEU A 80 -3.21 -8.91 -4.97
C LEU A 80 -4.59 -8.47 -5.47
N ALA A 81 -5.17 -7.42 -4.86
CA ALA A 81 -6.49 -6.90 -5.23
C ALA A 81 -6.50 -6.27 -6.63
N GLU A 82 -5.39 -5.69 -7.07
CA GLU A 82 -5.20 -5.24 -8.46
C GLU A 82 -4.93 -6.41 -9.39
N TYR A 83 -5.88 -7.32 -9.54
CA TYR A 83 -5.65 -8.58 -10.24
C TYR A 83 -5.36 -8.45 -11.75
N ASN A 84 -5.56 -7.29 -12.39
CA ASN A 84 -5.31 -7.14 -13.82
C ASN A 84 -3.81 -7.23 -14.16
N HIS A 85 -2.92 -6.85 -13.23
CA HIS A 85 -1.48 -6.97 -13.46
C HIS A 85 -1.04 -8.42 -13.69
N PHE A 86 -1.73 -9.41 -13.11
CA PHE A 86 -1.42 -10.82 -13.28
C PHE A 86 -1.57 -11.26 -14.74
N LEU A 87 -2.62 -10.80 -15.43
CA LEU A 87 -2.86 -11.11 -16.84
C LEU A 87 -1.76 -10.57 -17.75
N LYS A 88 -1.10 -9.46 -17.36
CA LYS A 88 0.04 -8.91 -18.09
C LYS A 88 1.34 -9.68 -17.84
N ILE A 89 1.42 -10.45 -16.74
CA ILE A 89 2.56 -11.30 -16.42
C ILE A 89 2.48 -12.62 -17.17
N ASP A 90 1.29 -13.24 -17.13
CA ASP A 90 0.94 -14.45 -17.85
C ASP A 90 -0.59 -14.48 -18.06
N PRO A 91 -1.09 -14.63 -19.30
CA PRO A 91 -2.53 -14.65 -19.57
C PRO A 91 -3.30 -15.78 -18.85
N GLY A 92 -2.62 -16.82 -18.37
CA GLY A 92 -3.20 -17.87 -17.56
C GLY A 92 -3.61 -17.40 -16.16
N LEU A 93 -2.97 -16.38 -15.60
CA LEU A 93 -3.24 -15.91 -14.23
C LEU A 93 -4.52 -15.08 -14.11
N THR A 94 -5.63 -15.68 -14.52
CA THR A 94 -7.00 -15.20 -14.31
C THR A 94 -7.42 -15.37 -12.84
N PRO A 95 -8.36 -14.56 -12.33
CA PRO A 95 -8.89 -14.72 -10.98
C PRO A 95 -9.40 -16.14 -10.69
N GLU A 96 -10.04 -16.78 -11.66
CA GLU A 96 -10.54 -18.16 -11.55
C GLU A 96 -9.41 -19.19 -11.45
N GLN A 97 -8.32 -19.02 -12.21
CA GLN A 97 -7.16 -19.89 -12.09
C GLN A 97 -6.43 -19.68 -10.77
N ILE A 98 -6.29 -18.43 -10.31
CA ILE A 98 -5.70 -18.12 -9.01
C ILE A 98 -6.54 -18.77 -7.90
N GLN A 99 -7.87 -18.69 -7.99
CA GLN A 99 -8.77 -19.36 -7.05
C GLN A 99 -8.60 -20.87 -7.04
N ALA A 100 -8.57 -21.50 -8.22
CA ALA A 100 -8.42 -22.95 -8.34
C ALA A 100 -7.08 -23.46 -7.76
N MET A 101 -6.01 -22.67 -7.89
CA MET A 101 -4.65 -23.08 -7.52
C MET A 101 -4.27 -22.70 -6.08
N PHE A 102 -4.70 -21.53 -5.60
CA PHE A 102 -4.26 -20.94 -4.33
C PHE A 102 -5.38 -20.80 -3.29
N GLY A 103 -6.62 -21.12 -3.66
CA GLY A 103 -7.75 -21.17 -2.74
C GLY A 103 -8.33 -19.80 -2.35
N PHE A 104 -8.02 -18.75 -3.10
CA PHE A 104 -8.63 -17.42 -2.96
C PHE A 104 -8.80 -16.75 -4.31
N ASN A 105 -9.84 -15.94 -4.45
CA ASN A 105 -10.11 -15.20 -5.67
C ASN A 105 -9.79 -13.70 -5.44
N PRO A 106 -8.78 -13.14 -6.12
CA PRO A 106 -8.38 -11.75 -5.89
C PRO A 106 -9.41 -10.72 -6.38
N GLN A 107 -10.39 -11.13 -7.18
CA GLN A 107 -11.47 -10.27 -7.65
C GLN A 107 -12.65 -10.20 -6.67
N THR A 108 -12.95 -11.29 -5.94
CA THR A 108 -14.16 -11.37 -5.10
C THR A 108 -13.88 -11.40 -3.61
N ASP A 109 -12.71 -11.86 -3.19
CA ASP A 109 -12.36 -11.97 -1.78
C ASP A 109 -11.66 -10.69 -1.29
N ASP A 110 -11.72 -10.43 0.01
CA ASP A 110 -11.00 -9.30 0.62
C ASP A 110 -9.52 -9.65 0.81
N MET A 111 -8.66 -9.04 0.01
CA MET A 111 -7.21 -9.27 0.06
C MET A 111 -6.56 -8.72 1.33
N GLU A 112 -7.20 -7.81 2.07
CA GLU A 112 -6.74 -7.37 3.39
C GLU A 112 -6.90 -8.46 4.47
N GLN A 113 -7.67 -9.52 4.21
CA GLN A 113 -7.79 -10.67 5.12
C GLN A 113 -6.73 -11.76 4.88
N ARG A 114 -5.89 -11.62 3.84
CA ARG A 114 -4.85 -12.60 3.54
C ARG A 114 -3.73 -12.53 4.59
N PRO A 115 -3.34 -13.65 5.24
CA PRO A 115 -2.34 -13.63 6.30
C PRO A 115 -0.94 -13.19 5.88
N HIS A 116 -0.52 -13.57 4.66
CA HIS A 116 0.82 -13.31 4.14
C HIS A 116 0.75 -12.89 2.65
N PRO A 117 0.24 -11.68 2.34
CA PRO A 117 0.04 -11.24 0.96
C PRO A 117 1.32 -11.29 0.10
N ALA A 118 2.49 -11.02 0.68
CA ALA A 118 3.75 -11.11 -0.05
C ALA A 118 4.13 -12.56 -0.43
N ASP A 119 3.81 -13.52 0.41
CA ASP A 119 4.00 -14.94 0.11
C ASP A 119 2.98 -15.44 -0.92
N ASP A 120 1.75 -14.95 -0.87
CA ASP A 120 0.72 -15.22 -1.88
C ASP A 120 1.18 -14.71 -3.27
N MET A 121 1.64 -13.45 -3.35
CA MET A 121 2.22 -12.88 -4.58
C MET A 121 3.38 -13.72 -5.11
N LYS A 122 4.29 -14.14 -4.22
CA LYS A 122 5.44 -14.96 -4.60
C LYS A 122 5.04 -16.33 -5.14
N GLN A 123 4.04 -16.97 -4.54
CA GLN A 123 3.54 -18.26 -5.01
C GLN A 123 2.89 -18.15 -6.39
N ILE A 124 2.05 -17.14 -6.62
CA ILE A 124 1.41 -16.90 -7.92
C ILE A 124 2.44 -16.67 -9.02
N TYR A 125 3.44 -15.82 -8.78
CA TYR A 125 4.48 -15.54 -9.77
C TYR A 125 5.31 -16.81 -10.08
N ASN A 126 5.71 -17.55 -9.05
CA ASN A 126 6.53 -18.75 -9.21
C ASN A 126 5.81 -19.85 -9.99
N TYR A 127 4.49 -19.94 -9.87
CA TYR A 127 3.69 -20.93 -10.60
C TYR A 127 3.84 -20.82 -12.13
N VAL A 128 4.00 -19.61 -12.66
CA VAL A 128 4.26 -19.35 -14.09
C VAL A 128 5.76 -19.15 -14.40
N GLY A 129 6.63 -19.64 -13.52
CA GLY A 129 8.09 -19.56 -13.69
C GLY A 129 8.64 -18.13 -13.64
N LYS A 130 7.92 -17.19 -13.03
CA LYS A 130 8.39 -15.82 -12.78
C LYS A 130 8.80 -15.68 -11.32
N GLY A 131 9.79 -14.83 -11.03
CA GLY A 131 10.18 -14.55 -9.65
C GLY A 131 9.49 -13.30 -9.09
N TYR A 132 9.25 -13.32 -7.77
CA TYR A 132 8.94 -12.14 -6.96
C TYR A 132 9.83 -12.13 -5.71
N ASN A 133 10.73 -11.15 -5.62
CA ASN A 133 11.78 -10.99 -4.61
C ASN A 133 11.97 -9.53 -4.18
N LYS A 134 11.00 -8.65 -4.49
CA LYS A 134 10.99 -7.22 -4.14
C LYS A 134 12.24 -6.44 -4.57
N SER A 135 13.03 -6.95 -5.53
CA SER A 135 14.12 -6.17 -6.14
C SER A 135 13.56 -5.00 -6.95
N GLU A 136 14.33 -3.91 -7.05
CA GLU A 136 13.94 -2.71 -7.81
C GLU A 136 13.46 -3.05 -9.23
N LYS A 137 14.18 -3.92 -9.94
CA LYS A 137 13.80 -4.38 -11.28
C LYS A 137 12.41 -5.01 -11.30
N GLN A 138 12.06 -5.81 -10.30
CA GLN A 138 10.76 -6.47 -10.23
C GLN A 138 9.65 -5.54 -9.76
N LEU A 139 9.94 -4.63 -8.82
CA LEU A 139 8.99 -3.59 -8.42
C LEU A 139 8.66 -2.64 -9.57
N ASN A 140 9.66 -2.23 -10.36
CA ASN A 140 9.45 -1.44 -11.57
C ASN A 140 8.61 -2.21 -12.60
N ARG A 141 8.87 -3.52 -12.75
CA ARG A 141 8.04 -4.38 -13.61
C ARG A 141 6.60 -4.46 -13.10
N LEU A 142 6.39 -4.68 -11.81
CA LEU A 142 5.05 -4.71 -11.21
C LEU A 142 4.34 -3.38 -11.46
N ALA A 143 4.95 -2.26 -11.11
CA ALA A 143 4.40 -0.93 -11.31
C ALA A 143 4.02 -0.66 -12.78
N SER A 144 4.84 -1.09 -13.73
CA SER A 144 4.54 -0.94 -15.17
C SER A 144 3.35 -1.78 -15.65
N HIS A 145 2.95 -2.81 -14.89
CA HIS A 145 1.80 -3.65 -15.21
C HIS A 145 0.54 -3.29 -14.41
N LEU A 146 0.63 -2.45 -13.38
CA LEU A 146 -0.55 -2.04 -12.63
C LEU A 146 -1.54 -1.31 -13.55
N ASP A 147 -2.82 -1.58 -13.35
CA ASP A 147 -3.89 -0.80 -13.94
C ASP A 147 -4.29 0.36 -13.01
N TYR A 148 -3.69 1.54 -13.25
CA TYR A 148 -3.93 2.73 -12.44
C TYR A 148 -5.36 3.25 -12.52
N GLU A 149 -6.03 3.08 -13.66
CA GLU A 149 -7.43 3.46 -13.81
C GLU A 149 -8.30 2.54 -12.95
N PHE A 150 -8.05 1.23 -13.01
CA PHE A 150 -8.75 0.27 -12.16
C PHE A 150 -8.52 0.52 -10.67
N ILE A 151 -7.28 0.83 -10.28
CA ILE A 151 -6.95 1.21 -8.89
C ILE A 151 -7.83 2.38 -8.45
N TYR A 152 -7.83 3.47 -9.22
CA TYR A 152 -8.48 4.72 -8.83
C TYR A 152 -10.01 4.65 -8.91
N MET A 153 -10.55 3.96 -9.91
CA MET A 153 -12.01 3.92 -10.14
C MET A 153 -12.71 2.83 -9.32
N HIS A 154 -12.01 1.75 -8.99
CA HIS A 154 -12.63 0.56 -8.38
C HIS A 154 -12.00 0.20 -7.04
N LEU A 155 -10.68 -0.03 -6.99
CA LEU A 155 -10.07 -0.62 -5.80
C LEU A 155 -10.10 0.24 -4.56
N ILE A 156 -10.06 1.58 -4.70
CA ILE A 156 -10.17 2.47 -3.55
C ILE A 156 -11.46 2.27 -2.74
N ASN A 157 -12.50 1.70 -3.35
CA ASN A 157 -13.79 1.45 -2.70
C ASN A 157 -13.88 0.06 -2.08
N SER A 158 -13.07 -0.90 -2.53
CA SER A 158 -13.08 -2.29 -2.04
C SER A 158 -11.90 -2.63 -1.13
N VAL A 159 -10.83 -1.82 -1.15
CA VAL A 159 -9.62 -1.99 -0.33
C VAL A 159 -9.50 -0.76 0.59
N PRO A 160 -10.05 -0.81 1.83
CA PRO A 160 -10.20 0.36 2.68
C PRO A 160 -8.89 1.12 2.98
N SER A 161 -7.77 0.41 3.24
CA SER A 161 -6.51 1.10 3.54
C SER A 161 -5.89 1.78 2.31
N LEU A 162 -6.08 1.22 1.12
CA LEU A 162 -5.69 1.87 -0.14
C LEU A 162 -6.57 3.11 -0.39
N GLY A 163 -7.88 3.00 -0.18
CA GLY A 163 -8.81 4.13 -0.31
C GLY A 163 -8.47 5.27 0.65
N GLU A 164 -8.08 4.97 1.89
CA GLU A 164 -7.60 5.97 2.84
C GLU A 164 -6.33 6.68 2.33
N PHE A 165 -5.36 5.91 1.82
CA PHE A 165 -4.11 6.45 1.29
C PHE A 165 -4.33 7.37 0.09
N VAL A 166 -5.09 6.91 -0.90
CA VAL A 166 -5.45 7.72 -2.07
C VAL A 166 -6.25 8.94 -1.65
N GLY A 167 -7.17 8.81 -0.69
CA GLY A 167 -7.93 9.93 -0.15
C GLY A 167 -7.07 11.04 0.47
N TYR A 168 -5.91 10.70 1.08
CA TYR A 168 -4.97 11.72 1.54
C TYR A 168 -4.21 12.40 0.39
N ILE A 169 -3.91 11.67 -0.68
CA ILE A 169 -3.30 12.23 -1.90
C ILE A 169 -4.29 13.15 -2.59
N ASP A 170 -5.55 12.73 -2.78
CA ASP A 170 -6.60 13.52 -3.43
C ASP A 170 -6.88 14.82 -2.68
N LYS A 171 -6.89 14.79 -1.34
CA LYS A 171 -7.00 16.00 -0.52
C LYS A 171 -5.88 17.01 -0.77
N PHE A 172 -4.71 16.57 -1.20
CA PHE A 172 -3.62 17.47 -1.62
C PHE A 172 -3.83 17.96 -3.06
N MET A 173 -4.30 17.10 -3.97
CA MET A 173 -4.48 17.44 -5.37
C MET A 173 -5.69 18.34 -5.65
N ILE A 174 -6.70 18.33 -4.78
CA ILE A 174 -7.96 19.07 -4.92
C ILE A 174 -8.00 20.33 -4.04
N SER A 175 -7.08 20.46 -3.08
CA SER A 175 -6.98 21.68 -2.26
C SER A 175 -6.53 22.88 -3.14
N PRO A 176 -7.29 23.99 -3.12
CA PRO A 176 -7.02 25.17 -3.95
C PRO A 176 -5.76 25.95 -3.53
#